data_AF-A0ABD3RBW3-F1
#
_entry.id   AF-A0ABD3RBW3-F1
#
_cell.length_a   1.000
_cell.length_b   1.000
_cell.length_c   1.000
_cell.angle_alpha   90.00
_cell.angle_beta   90.00
_cell.angle_gamma   90.00
#
_symmetry.space_group_name_H-M   'P 1'
#
loop_
_entity.id
_entity.type
_entity.pdbx_description
1 polymer ?
#
loop_
_entity_poly.entity_id
_entity_poly.type
_entity_poly.pdbx_seq_one_letter_code
_entity_poly.pdbx_strand_id
1 'polypeptide(L)'
;MRTDQYYLIPCMIEPIPSCAIWAGIFTGIDAMRGANLSLRTWGTYAVGLWCYRASICPMEAIHGRRSAWHNVLAAGTMGYVGVSRGLLGVPFVDPYVLYSFRNPAILGGAIYGAMGGALALFEGKTM
;
A
#
# COMPACT_ATOMS: atom_id res chain seq x y z
N MET A 1 26.12 14.86 3.50
CA MET A 1 25.12 14.13 4.30
C MET A 1 24.27 15.10 5.16
N ARG A 2 23.65 16.13 4.57
CA ARG A 2 22.75 17.08 5.29
C ARG A 2 21.53 17.45 4.45
N THR A 3 21.21 16.65 3.44
CA THR A 3 20.08 16.83 2.52
C THR A 3 18.90 15.92 2.88
N ASP A 4 19.11 14.90 3.69
CA ASP A 4 18.11 13.83 3.91
C ASP A 4 16.98 14.27 4.88
N GLN A 5 17.29 15.15 5.84
CA GLN A 5 16.26 15.71 6.74
C GLN A 5 15.24 16.60 6.01
N TYR A 6 15.65 17.32 4.95
CA TYR A 6 14.75 18.15 4.16
C TYR A 6 13.88 17.34 3.19
N TYR A 7 14.25 16.09 2.89
CA TYR A 7 13.49 15.22 2.00
C TYR A 7 12.37 14.47 2.73
N LEU A 8 12.58 14.10 4.00
CA LEU A 8 11.69 13.19 4.72
C LEU A 8 10.29 13.79 4.97
N ILE A 9 10.24 15.05 5.44
CA ILE A 9 8.98 15.72 5.78
C ILE A 9 8.11 15.92 4.54
N PRO A 10 8.60 16.49 3.42
CA PRO A 10 7.83 16.58 2.19
C PRO A 10 7.37 15.21 1.69
N CYS A 11 8.25 14.21 1.67
CA CYS A 11 7.92 12.85 1.20
C CYS A 11 6.74 12.22 1.96
N MET A 12 6.58 12.51 3.27
CA MET A 12 5.49 11.98 4.09
C MET A 12 4.20 12.79 4.00
N ILE A 13 4.28 14.11 3.79
CA ILE A 13 3.10 15.01 3.79
C ILE A 13 2.47 15.12 2.40
N GLU A 14 3.29 15.21 1.36
CA GLU A 14 2.87 15.30 -0.04
C GLU A 14 1.81 14.27 -0.46
N PRO A 15 1.87 12.98 -0.02
CA PRO A 15 0.86 12.01 -0.41
C PRO A 15 -0.47 12.14 0.35
N ILE A 16 -0.56 12.89 1.46
CA ILE A 16 -1.77 12.93 2.31
C ILE A 16 -3.05 13.26 1.51
N PRO A 17 -3.09 14.32 0.67
CA PRO A 17 -4.29 14.62 -0.12
C PRO A 17 -4.64 13.50 -1.09
N SER A 18 -3.63 12.91 -1.75
CA SER A 18 -3.84 11.80 -2.68
C SER A 18 -4.40 10.56 -1.98
N CYS A 19 -3.90 10.23 -0.78
CA CYS A 19 -4.40 9.12 0.03
C CYS A 19 -5.85 9.36 0.47
N ALA A 20 -6.20 10.59 0.85
CA ALA A 20 -7.57 10.96 1.23
C ALA A 20 -8.55 10.80 0.06
N ILE A 21 -8.16 11.22 -1.15
CA ILE A 21 -8.97 11.09 -2.37
C ILE A 21 -9.19 9.60 -2.70
N TRP A 22 -8.12 8.81 -2.76
CA TRP A 22 -8.22 7.38 -3.05
C TRP A 22 -9.03 6.61 -2.00
N ALA A 23 -8.90 6.98 -0.73
CA ALA A 23 -9.73 6.42 0.33
C ALA A 23 -11.22 6.73 0.12
N GLY A 24 -11.54 7.93 -0.37
CA GLY A 24 -12.89 8.30 -0.79
C GLY A 24 -13.42 7.40 -1.89
N ILE A 25 -12.60 7.18 -2.92
CA ILE A 25 -12.94 6.30 -4.05
C ILE A 25 -13.20 4.87 -3.57
N PHE A 26 -12.29 4.28 -2.77
CA PHE A 26 -12.47 2.90 -2.28
C PHE A 26 -13.67 2.75 -1.36
N THR A 27 -13.93 3.73 -0.49
CA THR A 27 -15.14 3.74 0.34
C THR A 27 -16.40 3.84 -0.51
N GLY A 28 -16.37 4.61 -1.59
CA GLY A 28 -17.48 4.68 -2.56
C GLY A 28 -17.71 3.37 -3.29
N ILE A 29 -16.65 2.66 -3.69
CA ILE A 29 -16.74 1.32 -4.30
C ILE A 29 -17.37 0.32 -3.32
N ASP A 30 -16.98 0.34 -2.06
CA ASP A 30 -17.57 -0.52 -1.04
C ASP A 30 -19.06 -0.20 -0.82
N ALA A 31 -19.43 1.09 -0.84
CA ALA A 31 -20.83 1.50 -0.76
C ALA A 31 -21.67 0.98 -1.95
N MET A 32 -21.11 1.02 -3.17
CA MET A 32 -21.75 0.43 -4.35
C MET A 32 -21.91 -1.09 -4.25
N ARG A 33 -21.06 -1.76 -3.46
CA ARG A 33 -21.15 -3.20 -3.16
C ARG A 33 -22.09 -3.52 -2.00
N GLY A 34 -22.80 -2.52 -1.47
CA GLY A 34 -23.75 -2.68 -0.36
C GLY A 34 -23.13 -2.59 1.02
N ALA A 35 -21.86 -2.19 1.15
CA ALA A 35 -21.28 -1.90 2.46
C ALA A 35 -21.78 -0.55 3.00
N ASN A 36 -21.84 -0.41 4.32
CA ASN A 36 -22.22 0.86 4.94
C ASN A 36 -21.11 1.90 4.77
N LEU A 37 -21.49 3.11 4.35
CA LEU A 37 -20.60 4.26 4.40
C LEU A 37 -20.19 4.54 5.85
N SER A 38 -18.90 4.44 6.13
CA SER A 38 -18.36 4.65 7.46
C SER A 38 -17.08 5.47 7.38
N LEU A 39 -16.98 6.48 8.25
CA LEU A 39 -15.76 7.24 8.44
C LEU A 39 -14.59 6.34 8.89
N ARG A 40 -14.91 5.22 9.57
CA ARG A 40 -13.92 4.22 9.97
C ARG A 40 -13.32 3.50 8.75
N THR A 41 -14.15 3.11 7.79
CA THR A 41 -13.70 2.45 6.55
C THR A 41 -12.84 3.41 5.73
N TRP A 42 -13.32 4.64 5.53
CA TRP A 42 -12.56 5.68 4.87
C TRP A 42 -11.21 5.95 5.56
N GLY A 43 -11.21 6.12 6.88
CA GLY A 43 -9.99 6.35 7.66
C GLY A 43 -9.02 5.18 7.56
N THR A 44 -9.50 3.94 7.51
CA THR A 44 -8.67 2.75 7.33
C THR A 44 -7.96 2.77 5.98
N TYR A 45 -8.67 3.11 4.89
CA TYR A 45 -8.04 3.28 3.58
C TYR A 45 -7.05 4.45 3.55
N ALA A 46 -7.43 5.61 4.09
CA ALA A 46 -6.59 6.80 4.06
C ALA A 46 -5.28 6.57 4.83
N VAL A 47 -5.37 6.06 6.05
CA VAL A 47 -4.20 5.76 6.89
C VAL A 47 -3.40 4.60 6.31
N GLY A 48 -4.04 3.57 5.77
CA GLY A 48 -3.34 2.44 5.13
C GLY A 48 -2.49 2.89 3.95
N LEU A 49 -3.08 3.67 3.04
CA LEU A 49 -2.38 4.23 1.87
C LEU A 49 -1.25 5.19 2.29
N TRP A 50 -1.50 6.01 3.31
CA TRP A 50 -0.47 6.89 3.84
C TRP A 50 0.68 6.12 4.47
N CYS A 51 0.42 5.12 5.31
CA CYS A 51 1.45 4.26 5.90
C CYS A 51 2.29 3.56 4.84
N TYR A 52 1.67 3.08 3.76
CA TYR A 52 2.37 2.53 2.60
C TYR A 52 3.38 3.55 2.02
N ARG A 53 2.91 4.76 1.65
CA ARG A 53 3.78 5.82 1.11
C ARG A 53 4.86 6.26 2.11
N ALA A 54 4.48 6.48 3.37
CA ALA A 54 5.37 6.93 4.44
C ALA A 54 6.49 5.93 4.72
N SER A 55 6.23 4.62 4.61
CA SER A 55 7.23 3.59 4.81
C SER A 55 8.34 3.58 3.76
N ILE A 56 8.08 4.07 2.54
CA ILE A 56 9.06 4.15 1.45
C ILE A 56 10.09 5.25 1.70
N CYS A 57 9.66 6.40 2.25
CA CYS A 57 10.51 7.57 2.50
C CYS A 57 11.79 7.28 3.30
N PRO A 58 11.75 6.61 4.47
CA PRO A 58 12.97 6.29 5.21
C PRO A 58 13.86 5.29 4.46
N MET A 59 13.29 4.35 3.68
CA MET A 59 14.10 3.41 2.91
C MET A 59 14.87 4.12 1.79
N GLU A 60 14.22 5.05 1.08
CA GLU A 60 14.88 5.89 0.07
C GLU A 60 15.93 6.82 0.68
N ALA A 61 15.65 7.38 1.86
CA ALA A 61 16.60 8.25 2.58
C ALA A 61 17.84 7.49 3.06
N ILE A 62 17.67 6.27 3.60
CA ILE A 62 18.80 5.44 4.07
C ILE A 62 19.66 4.97 2.91
N HIS A 63 19.04 4.54 1.80
CA HIS A 63 19.79 4.04 0.64
C HIS A 63 20.28 5.13 -0.31
N GLY A 64 19.83 6.39 -0.14
CA GLY A 64 20.16 7.51 -1.03
C GLY A 64 19.68 7.33 -2.48
N ARG A 65 18.75 6.40 -2.74
CA ARG A 65 18.25 6.09 -4.09
C ARG A 65 16.76 5.76 -4.10
N ARG A 66 16.09 6.13 -5.20
CA ARG A 66 14.71 5.72 -5.50
C ARG A 66 14.70 4.34 -6.15
N SER A 67 14.36 3.32 -5.36
CA SER A 67 14.30 1.93 -5.83
C SER A 67 12.87 1.39 -5.84
N ALA A 68 12.55 0.59 -6.85
CA ALA A 68 11.31 -0.17 -6.93
C ALA A 68 11.20 -1.19 -5.78
N TRP A 69 12.32 -1.71 -5.26
CA TRP A 69 12.32 -2.63 -4.13
C TRP A 69 11.71 -2.05 -2.86
N HIS A 70 11.85 -0.74 -2.62
CA HIS A 70 11.19 -0.10 -1.47
C HIS A 70 9.66 -0.18 -1.59
N ASN A 71 9.12 -0.12 -2.80
CA ASN A 71 7.69 -0.21 -3.07
C ASN A 71 7.22 -1.67 -3.01
N VAL A 72 8.05 -2.61 -3.48
CA VAL A 72 7.79 -4.05 -3.29
C VAL A 72 7.67 -4.40 -1.81
N LEU A 73 8.63 -3.96 -1.00
CA LEU A 73 8.64 -4.25 0.44
C LEU A 73 7.48 -3.55 1.17
N ALA A 74 7.24 -2.28 0.88
CA ALA A 74 6.15 -1.52 1.48
C ALA A 74 4.78 -2.11 1.10
N ALA A 75 4.52 -2.35 -0.19
CA ALA A 75 3.26 -2.89 -0.67
C ALA A 75 3.07 -4.34 -0.22
N GLY A 76 4.14 -5.14 -0.23
CA GLY A 76 4.10 -6.51 0.24
C GLY A 76 3.83 -6.62 1.73
N THR A 77 4.42 -5.74 2.55
CA THR A 77 4.13 -5.69 3.99
C THR A 77 2.68 -5.27 4.23
N MET A 78 2.19 -4.26 3.51
CA MET A 78 0.79 -3.83 3.58
C MET A 78 -0.16 -4.95 3.17
N GLY A 79 0.12 -5.67 2.08
CA GLY A 79 -0.67 -6.80 1.61
C GLY A 79 -0.69 -7.95 2.61
N TYR A 80 0.48 -8.30 3.17
CA TYR A 80 0.57 -9.35 4.19
C TYR A 80 -0.26 -9.00 5.44
N VAL A 81 -0.09 -7.79 5.96
CA VAL A 81 -0.81 -7.33 7.17
C VAL A 81 -2.30 -7.15 6.90
N GLY A 82 -2.67 -6.57 5.75
CA GLY A 82 -4.06 -6.35 5.38
C GLY A 82 -4.83 -7.66 5.18
N VAL A 83 -4.22 -8.64 4.49
CA VAL A 83 -4.84 -9.94 4.26
C VAL A 83 -4.89 -10.78 5.54
N SER A 84 -3.83 -10.79 6.36
CA SER A 84 -3.85 -11.49 7.66
C SER A 84 -4.92 -10.97 8.62
N ARG A 85 -5.29 -9.69 8.51
CA ARG A 85 -6.35 -9.07 9.33
C ARG A 85 -7.74 -9.11 8.68
N GLY A 86 -7.87 -9.72 7.50
CA GLY A 86 -9.13 -9.75 6.73
C GLY A 86 -9.60 -8.37 6.28
N LEU A 87 -8.69 -7.38 6.24
CA LEU A 87 -8.98 -6.01 5.81
C LEU A 87 -8.80 -5.83 4.29
N LEU A 88 -7.96 -6.68 3.68
CA LEU A 88 -7.71 -6.69 2.24
C LEU A 88 -8.00 -8.09 1.68
N GLY A 89 -8.67 -8.13 0.53
CA GLY A 89 -8.72 -9.33 -0.31
C GLY A 89 -7.43 -9.47 -1.12
N VAL A 90 -7.22 -10.64 -1.74
CA VAL A 90 -6.11 -10.83 -2.67
C VAL A 90 -6.63 -10.66 -4.09
N PRO A 91 -6.15 -9.65 -4.85
CA PRO A 91 -6.61 -9.46 -6.22
C PRO A 91 -6.14 -10.61 -7.12
N PHE A 92 -6.94 -10.92 -8.14
CA PHE A 92 -6.69 -11.98 -9.14
C PHE A 92 -6.67 -13.43 -8.61
N VAL A 93 -7.04 -13.63 -7.34
CA VAL A 93 -7.14 -14.96 -6.74
C VAL A 93 -8.59 -15.21 -6.33
N ASP A 94 -9.12 -16.35 -6.73
CA ASP A 94 -10.46 -16.77 -6.31
C ASP A 94 -10.48 -16.96 -4.77
N PRO A 95 -11.51 -16.46 -4.05
CA PRO A 95 -11.60 -16.62 -2.60
C PRO A 95 -11.49 -18.08 -2.13
N TYR A 96 -12.05 -19.05 -2.85
CA TYR A 96 -11.94 -20.47 -2.50
C TYR A 96 -10.50 -20.97 -2.57
N VAL A 97 -9.76 -20.54 -3.60
CA VAL A 97 -8.33 -20.87 -3.75
C VAL A 97 -7.51 -20.16 -2.67
N LEU A 98 -7.83 -18.90 -2.37
CA LEU A 98 -7.17 -18.12 -1.33
C LEU A 98 -7.29 -18.78 0.05
N TYR A 99 -8.50 -19.21 0.43
CA TYR A 99 -8.75 -19.85 1.72
C TYR A 99 -8.27 -21.31 1.78
N SER A 100 -8.04 -21.96 0.64
CA SER A 100 -7.35 -23.26 0.59
C SER A 100 -5.84 -23.16 0.84
N PHE A 101 -5.26 -21.96 0.69
CA PHE A 101 -3.84 -21.73 0.89
C PHE A 101 -3.51 -21.69 2.38
N ARG A 102 -2.46 -22.42 2.79
CA ARG A 102 -2.08 -22.56 4.21
C ARG A 102 -1.83 -21.22 4.91
N ASN A 103 -1.37 -20.21 4.16
CA ASN A 103 -1.20 -18.86 4.68
C ASN A 103 -1.57 -17.82 3.61
N PRO A 104 -2.82 -17.31 3.59
CA PRO A 104 -3.26 -16.33 2.60
C PRO A 104 -2.51 -14.99 2.73
N ALA A 105 -1.93 -14.69 3.90
CA ALA A 105 -1.15 -13.47 4.11
C ALA A 105 0.13 -13.44 3.26
N ILE A 106 0.80 -14.59 3.09
CA ILE A 106 2.00 -14.68 2.24
C ILE A 106 1.63 -14.39 0.78
N LEU A 107 0.52 -14.95 0.32
CA LEU A 107 0.03 -14.73 -1.04
C LEU A 107 -0.37 -13.27 -1.25
N GLY A 108 -1.03 -12.67 -0.26
CA GLY A 108 -1.30 -11.24 -0.21
C GLY A 108 -0.03 -10.41 -0.33
N GLY A 109 0.96 -10.68 0.51
CA GLY A 109 2.23 -9.96 0.47
C GLY A 109 2.96 -10.10 -0.88
N ALA A 110 2.94 -11.28 -1.48
CA ALA A 110 3.54 -11.51 -2.79
C ALA A 110 2.84 -10.70 -3.90
N ILE A 111 1.50 -10.74 -3.95
CA ILE A 111 0.73 -10.07 -5.01
C ILE A 111 0.77 -8.56 -4.85
N TYR A 112 0.53 -8.04 -3.64
CA TYR A 112 0.62 -6.60 -3.40
C TYR A 112 2.06 -6.10 -3.60
N GLY A 113 3.08 -6.86 -3.19
CA GLY A 113 4.48 -6.53 -3.45
C GLY A 113 4.81 -6.46 -4.93
N ALA A 114 4.35 -7.43 -5.72
CA ALA A 114 4.52 -7.44 -7.17
C ALA A 114 3.82 -6.24 -7.84
N MET A 115 2.59 -5.92 -7.41
CA MET A 115 1.86 -4.74 -7.90
C MET A 115 2.59 -3.44 -7.55
N GLY A 116 3.05 -3.29 -6.30
CA GLY A 116 3.81 -2.12 -5.86
C GLY A 116 5.12 -1.94 -6.63
N GLY A 117 5.84 -3.05 -6.89
CA GLY A 117 7.04 -3.05 -7.71
C GLY A 117 6.77 -2.68 -9.17
N ALA A 118 5.75 -3.27 -9.78
CA ALA A 118 5.37 -2.97 -11.15
C ALA A 118 4.99 -1.49 -11.32
N LEU A 119 4.15 -0.96 -10.43
CA LEU A 119 3.76 0.45 -10.43
C LEU A 119 4.97 1.37 -10.24
N ALA A 120 5.90 1.01 -9.35
CA ALA A 120 7.12 1.78 -9.15
C ALA A 120 8.04 1.80 -10.37
N LEU A 121 8.13 0.69 -11.12
CA LEU A 121 8.85 0.63 -12.38
C LEU A 121 8.17 1.51 -13.44
N PHE A 122 6.83 1.52 -13.51
CA PHE A 122 6.08 2.43 -14.38
C PHE A 122 6.26 3.91 -14.00
N GLU A 123 6.44 4.22 -12.71
CA GLU A 123 6.83 5.56 -12.23
C GLU A 123 8.30 5.91 -12.53
N GLY A 124 9.07 5.01 -13.15
CA GLY A 124 10.47 5.24 -13.54
C GLY A 124 11.49 4.98 -12.43
N LYS A 125 11.11 4.30 -11.34
CA LYS A 125 12.08 3.88 -10.31
C LYS A 125 12.94 2.73 -10.84
N THR A 126 14.22 2.74 -10.47
CA THR A 126 15.15 1.66 -10.82
C THR A 126 14.99 0.45 -9.91
N MET A 127 15.37 -0.76 -10.36
CA MET A 127 15.52 -1.93 -9.48
C MET A 127 16.64 -1.66 -8.46
#